data_AF-A0A934L7Z3-F1
#
_entry.id   AF-A0A934L7Z3-F1
#
_cell.length_a   1.000
_cell.length_b   1.000
_cell.length_c   1.000
_cell.angle_alpha   90.00
_cell.angle_beta   90.00
_cell.angle_gamma   90.00
#
_symmetry.space_group_name_H-M   'P 1'
#
loop_
_entity.id
_entity.type
_entity.pdbx_description
1 polymer ?
#
loop_
_entity_poly.entity_id
_entity_poly.type
_entity_poly.pdbx_seq_one_letter_code
_entity_poly.pdbx_strand_id
1 'polypeptide(L)' 'MLQVSVWRGAASVGYRSYEGPRQESQNVLDVVTCIKRSIDPTLSYRFACRVGMCGACATADER' A
#
# COMPACT_ATOMS: atom_id res chain seq x y z
N MET A 1 -6.21 8.30 -12.37
CA MET A 1 -6.41 7.36 -11.23
C MET A 1 -5.35 6.28 -11.29
N LEU A 2 -4.91 5.74 -10.16
CA LEU A 2 -3.95 4.63 -10.08
C LEU A 2 -4.68 3.40 -9.50
N GLN A 3 -4.64 2.28 -10.21
CA GLN A 3 -5.13 0.99 -9.72
C GLN A 3 -4.01 0.28 -8.96
N VAL A 4 -4.29 -0.16 -7.74
CA VAL A 4 -3.32 -0.82 -6.86
C VAL A 4 -3.92 -2.08 -6.28
N SER A 5 -3.25 -3.21 -6.48
CA SER A 5 -3.61 -4.49 -5.88
C SER A 5 -2.81 -4.68 -4.59
N VAL A 6 -3.50 -4.89 -3.47
CA VAL A 6 -2.89 -5.10 -2.15
C VAL A 6 -3.23 -6.50 -1.66
N TRP A 7 -2.21 -7.28 -1.31
CA TRP A 7 -2.40 -8.58 -0.69
C TRP A 7 -2.91 -8.43 0.74
N ARG A 8 -3.94 -9.20 1.09
CA ARG A 8 -4.56 -9.23 2.42
C ARG A 8 -4.36 -10.63 2.99
N GLY A 9 -3.76 -10.74 4.17
CA GLY A 9 -3.50 -12.03 4.84
C GLY A 9 -4.38 -12.31 6.07
N ALA A 10 -5.08 -11.31 6.60
CA ALA A 10 -5.74 -11.43 7.92
C ALA A 10 -7.23 -11.79 7.86
N ALA A 11 -8.02 -11.14 6.99
CA ALA A 11 -9.49 -11.30 6.97
C ALA A 11 -10.03 -11.88 5.66
N SER A 12 -9.27 -11.78 4.57
CA SER A 12 -9.62 -12.34 3.26
C SER A 12 -8.30 -12.60 2.56
N VAL A 13 -7.88 -13.86 2.49
CA VAL A 13 -6.63 -14.23 1.83
C VAL A 13 -6.78 -13.96 0.33
N GLY A 14 -6.00 -13.02 -0.20
CA GLY A 14 -6.03 -12.68 -1.61
C GLY A 14 -5.62 -11.24 -1.92
N TYR A 15 -5.47 -10.95 -3.22
CA TYR A 15 -5.30 -9.59 -3.72
C TYR A 15 -6.65 -8.86 -3.74
N ARG A 16 -6.67 -7.64 -3.23
CA ARG A 16 -7.77 -6.70 -3.37
C ARG A 16 -7.33 -5.48 -4.16
N SER A 17 -8.11 -5.10 -5.15
CA SER A 17 -7.84 -3.91 -5.96
C SER A 17 -8.47 -2.67 -5.33
N TYR A 18 -7.71 -1.58 -5.32
CA TYR A 18 -8.08 -0.28 -4.80
C TYR A 18 -7.72 0.81 -5.79
N GLU A 19 -8.46 1.90 -5.77
CA GLU A 19 -8.21 3.08 -6.60
C GLU A 19 -7.64 4.21 -5.77
N GLY A 20 -6.47 4.70 -6.15
CA GLY A 20 -5.79 5.80 -5.51
C GLY A 20 -5.63 7.01 -6.43
N PRO A 21 -5.39 8.21 -5.85
CA PRO A 21 -4.92 9.34 -6.62
C PRO A 21 -3.56 9.01 -7.25
N ARG A 22 -3.30 9.54 -8.44
CA ARG A 22 -2.00 9.47 -9.12
C ARG A 22 -1.40 10.86 -9.12
N GLN A 23 -0.31 11.08 -8.38
CA GLN A 23 0.42 12.36 -8.35
C GLN A 23 1.87 12.17 -8.82
N GLU A 24 2.50 13.21 -9.36
CA GLU A 24 3.83 13.14 -10.00
C GLU A 24 4.98 12.74 -9.06
N SER A 25 4.86 12.97 -7.75
CA SER A 25 5.91 12.63 -6.76
C SER A 25 5.43 11.66 -5.67
N GLN A 26 4.39 10.89 -5.97
CA GLN A 26 3.79 9.96 -5.02
C GLN A 26 4.55 8.63 -4.99
N ASN A 27 4.85 8.12 -3.80
CA ASN A 27 5.40 6.79 -3.62
C ASN A 27 4.30 5.78 -3.22
N VAL A 28 4.64 4.48 -3.21
CA VAL A 28 3.72 3.40 -2.83
C VAL A 28 3.16 3.60 -1.41
N LEU A 29 3.98 4.09 -0.46
CA LEU A 29 3.56 4.34 0.92
C LEU A 29 2.48 5.42 1.00
N ASP A 30 2.57 6.49 0.21
CA ASP A 30 1.55 7.53 0.13
C ASP A 30 0.22 6.97 -0.41
N VAL A 31 0.27 6.10 -1.42
CA VAL A 31 -0.95 5.45 -1.96
C VAL A 31 -1.58 4.53 -0.91
N VAL A 32 -0.79 3.65 -0.29
CA VAL A 32 -1.26 2.73 0.75
C VAL A 32 -1.82 3.48 1.97
N THR A 33 -1.21 4.62 2.32
CA THR A 33 -1.71 5.50 3.40
C THR A 33 -3.03 6.15 3.02
N CYS A 34 -3.19 6.59 1.76
CA CYS A 34 -4.45 7.14 1.25
C CYS A 34 -5.57 6.08 1.26
N ILE A 35 -5.28 4.86 0.79
CA ILE A 35 -6.21 3.72 0.84
C ILE A 35 -6.65 3.49 2.29
N LYS A 36 -5.70 3.40 3.23
CA LYS A 36 -6.04 3.18 4.64
C LYS A 36 -6.91 4.31 5.23
N ARG A 37 -6.60 5.58 4.93
CA ARG A 37 -7.31 6.71 5.52
C ARG A 37 -8.70 6.94 4.92
N SER A 38 -8.85 6.72 3.62
CA SER A 38 -10.05 7.13 2.88
C SER A 38 -10.91 5.97 2.39
N ILE A 39 -10.37 4.75 2.26
CA ILE A 39 -11.04 3.63 1.59
C ILE A 39 -11.23 2.42 2.52
N ASP A 40 -10.16 1.96 3.16
CA ASP A 40 -10.16 0.76 4.00
C ASP A 40 -9.29 0.93 5.26
N PRO A 41 -9.86 1.41 6.38
CA PRO A 41 -9.10 1.62 7.61
C PRO A 41 -8.58 0.32 8.25
N THR A 42 -9.07 -0.84 7.80
CA THR A 42 -8.61 -2.16 8.28
C THR A 42 -7.33 -2.63 7.58
N LEU A 43 -6.80 -1.83 6.63
CA LEU A 43 -5.53 -2.10 5.97
C LEU A 43 -4.37 -2.07 6.97
N SER A 44 -3.59 -3.15 7.01
CA SER A 44 -2.42 -3.29 7.87
C SER A 44 -1.17 -3.38 7.02
N TYR A 45 -0.20 -2.51 7.29
CA TYR A 45 1.10 -2.47 6.65
C TYR A 45 2.14 -1.98 7.66
N ARG A 46 3.42 -2.30 7.43
CA ARG A 46 4.54 -1.82 8.24
C ARG A 46 5.33 -0.78 7.44
N PHE A 47 5.77 0.26 8.12
CA PHE A 47 6.70 1.26 7.60
C PHE A 47 7.47 1.87 8.76
N ALA A 48 8.68 2.36 8.49
CA ALA A 48 9.51 3.01 9.51
C ALA A 48 10.15 4.32 9.01
N CYS A 49 10.56 4.35 7.74
CA CYS A 49 11.14 5.51 7.10
C CYS A 49 10.44 5.73 5.75
N ARG A 50 10.10 6.99 5.46
CA ARG A 50 9.45 7.37 4.19
C ARG A 50 10.42 7.30 2.99
N VAL A 51 11.73 7.28 3.26
CA VAL A 51 12.81 7.43 2.27
C VAL A 51 13.54 6.14 1.91
N GLY A 52 13.07 4.98 2.38
CA GLY A 52 13.59 3.67 1.93
C GLY A 52 14.91 3.19 2.56
N MET A 53 15.50 3.91 3.52
CA MET A 53 16.77 3.51 4.16
C MET A 53 16.65 2.40 5.22
N CYS A 54 15.44 2.15 5.73
CA CYS A 54 15.15 1.28 6.87
C CYS A 54 14.74 -0.13 6.46
N GLY A 55 14.51 -0.40 5.17
CA GLY A 55 14.04 -1.71 4.67
C GLY A 55 12.63 -2.14 5.11
N ALA A 56 11.97 -1.40 6.00
CA ALA A 56 10.69 -1.79 6.60
C ALA A 56 9.49 -1.84 5.64
N CYS A 57 9.61 -1.20 4.46
CA CYS A 57 8.56 -1.14 3.45
C CYS A 57 8.81 -2.10 2.27
N ALA A 58 9.72 -3.06 2.40
CA ALA A 58 10.00 -4.03 1.35
C ALA A 58 8.71 -4.82 1.02
N THR A 59 8.20 -4.60 -0.19
CA THR A 59 7.09 -5.36 -0.76
C THR A 59 7.64 -6.65 -1.34
N ALA A 60 6.96 -7.78 -1.09
CA ALA A 60 7.27 -9.01 -1.78
C ALA A 60 6.92 -8.84 -3.26
N ASP A 61 7.94 -8.96 -4.12
CA ASP A 61 7.79 -9.04 -5.57
C ASP A 61 7.59 -10.52 -5.92
N GLU A 62 6.35 -10.91 -6.26
CA GLU A 62 6.02 -12.27 -6.73
C GLU A 62 6.15 -12.35 -8.25
N ARG A 63 7.37 -12.17 -8.77
CA ARG A 63 7.65 -12.55 -10.15
C ARG A 63 7.55 -14.06 -10.36
#